data_AF-A0A4U3CG87-F1
#
_entry.id   AF-A0A4U3CG87-F1
#
_cell.length_a   1.000
_cell.length_b   1.000
_cell.length_c   1.000
_cell.angle_alpha   90.00
_cell.angle_beta   90.00
_cell.angle_gamma   90.00
#
_symmetry.space_group_name_H-M   'P 1'
#
loop_
_entity.id
_entity.type
_entity.pdbx_description
1 polymer ?
#
loop_
_entity_poly.entity_id
_entity_poly.type
_entity_poly.pdbx_seq_one_letter_code
_entity_poly.pdbx_strand_id
1 'polypeptide(L)'
;MSRQAAALTKARERRRALDAARDEHDRRVEEATADALVALEARSEAEQALAAATAALGETLRLLLAEDVPAERAAALLELDTAEVRRLTKATERLATAPAERVGQGF
;
A
#
# COMPACT_ATOMS: atom_id res chain seq x y z
N MET A 1 37.04 -29.29 -41.94
CA MET A 1 36.51 -29.05 -40.57
C MET A 1 36.16 -30.39 -39.94
N SER A 2 36.57 -30.66 -38.69
CA SER A 2 36.22 -31.91 -38.00
C SER A 2 34.78 -31.87 -37.45
N ARG A 3 34.13 -33.03 -37.33
CA ARG A 3 32.77 -33.15 -36.77
C ARG A 3 32.67 -32.58 -35.35
N GLN A 4 33.74 -32.72 -34.57
CA GLN A 4 33.85 -32.17 -33.22
C GLN A 4 33.91 -30.63 -33.22
N ALA A 5 34.64 -30.02 -34.16
CA ALA A 5 34.70 -28.57 -34.30
C ALA A 5 33.31 -27.99 -34.67
N ALA A 6 32.61 -28.63 -35.61
CA ALA A 6 31.25 -28.23 -35.99
C ALA A 6 30.24 -28.37 -34.82
N ALA A 7 30.33 -29.46 -34.06
CA ALA A 7 29.49 -29.67 -32.88
C ALA A 7 29.76 -28.61 -31.79
N LEU A 8 31.02 -28.25 -31.56
CA LEU A 8 31.40 -27.23 -30.60
C LEU A 8 30.90 -25.84 -31.00
N THR A 9 30.96 -25.48 -32.29
CA THR A 9 30.41 -24.21 -32.80
C THR A 9 28.91 -24.13 -32.54
N LYS A 10 28.15 -25.17 -32.91
CA LYS A 10 26.70 -25.24 -32.68
C LYS A 10 26.35 -25.18 -31.18
N ALA A 11 27.13 -25.85 -30.33
CA ALA A 11 26.93 -25.79 -28.89
C ALA A 11 27.15 -24.36 -28.34
N ARG A 12 28.16 -23.64 -28.83
CA ARG A 12 28.42 -22.25 -28.45
C ARG A 12 27.32 -21.29 -28.92
N GLU A 13 26.84 -21.46 -30.14
CA GLU A 13 25.71 -20.68 -30.68
C GLU A 13 24.46 -20.87 -29.84
N ARG A 14 24.12 -22.13 -29.52
CA ARG A 14 22.97 -22.44 -28.68
C ARG A 14 23.09 -21.83 -27.29
N ARG A 15 24.28 -21.89 -26.68
CA ARG A 15 24.52 -21.27 -25.36
C ARG A 15 24.29 -19.77 -25.41
N ARG A 16 24.88 -19.06 -26.38
CA ARG A 16 24.69 -17.62 -26.55
C ARG A 16 23.22 -17.23 -26.74
N ALA A 17 22.47 -18.02 -27.51
CA ALA A 17 21.04 -17.78 -27.70
C ALA A 17 20.24 -17.94 -26.39
N LEU A 18 20.59 -18.93 -25.56
CA LEU A 18 19.97 -19.12 -24.26
C LEU A 18 20.34 -18.02 -23.26
N ASP A 19 21.61 -17.60 -23.26
CA ASP A 19 22.09 -16.51 -22.41
C ASP A 19 21.36 -15.22 -22.76
N ALA A 20 21.29 -14.86 -24.05
CA ALA A 20 20.54 -13.68 -24.50
C ALA A 20 19.06 -13.73 -24.13
N ALA A 21 18.41 -14.90 -24.20
CA ALA A 21 17.02 -15.05 -23.80
C ALA A 21 16.80 -14.90 -22.29
N ARG A 22 17.79 -15.32 -21.48
CA ARG A 22 17.78 -15.15 -20.01
C ARG A 22 17.99 -13.68 -19.66
N ASP A 23 19.01 -13.04 -20.19
CA ASP A 23 19.30 -11.62 -19.94
C ASP A 23 18.11 -10.73 -20.29
N GLU A 24 17.41 -11.06 -21.38
CA GLU A 24 16.20 -10.37 -21.79
C GLU A 24 15.00 -10.61 -20.87
N HIS A 25 14.86 -11.83 -20.34
CA HIS A 25 13.83 -12.12 -19.34
C HIS A 25 14.13 -11.40 -18.01
N ASP A 26 15.38 -11.48 -17.55
CA ASP A 26 15.83 -10.88 -16.30
C ASP A 26 15.62 -9.37 -16.34
N ARG A 27 15.95 -8.70 -17.45
CA ARG A 27 15.69 -7.26 -17.60
C ARG A 27 14.21 -6.91 -17.46
N ARG A 28 13.31 -7.67 -18.10
CA ARG A 28 11.86 -7.44 -17.96
C ARG A 28 11.37 -7.68 -16.54
N VAL A 29 11.95 -8.66 -15.83
CA VAL A 29 11.63 -8.92 -14.42
C VAL A 29 12.11 -7.79 -13.53
N GLU A 30 13.33 -7.28 -13.76
CA GLU A 30 13.90 -6.15 -13.02
C GLU A 30 13.06 -4.88 -13.21
N GLU A 31 12.70 -4.55 -14.45
CA GLU A 31 11.84 -3.40 -14.78
C GLU A 31 10.47 -3.52 -14.10
N ALA A 32 9.80 -4.67 -14.25
CA ALA A 32 8.50 -4.91 -13.61
C ALA A 32 8.59 -4.89 -12.07
N THR A 33 9.71 -5.34 -11.51
CA THR A 33 9.95 -5.30 -10.05
C THR A 33 10.14 -3.87 -9.58
N ALA A 34 10.90 -3.04 -10.31
CA ALA A 34 11.06 -1.63 -9.98
C ALA A 34 9.70 -0.90 -9.99
N ASP A 35 8.89 -1.12 -11.01
CA ASP A 35 7.54 -0.54 -11.11
C ASP A 35 6.64 -0.99 -9.95
N ALA A 36 6.70 -2.28 -9.59
CA ALA A 36 5.93 -2.82 -8.47
C ALA A 36 6.35 -2.20 -7.12
N LEU A 37 7.65 -1.98 -6.90
CA LEU A 37 8.15 -1.34 -5.69
C LEU A 37 7.64 0.10 -5.56
N VAL A 38 7.70 0.88 -6.65
CA VAL A 38 7.15 2.25 -6.68
C VAL A 38 5.64 2.24 -6.40
N ALA A 39 4.89 1.31 -7.00
CA ALA A 39 3.46 1.18 -6.76
C ALA A 39 3.13 0.79 -5.30
N LEU A 40 3.96 -0.04 -4.67
CA LEU A 40 3.81 -0.41 -3.26
C LEU A 40 4.06 0.77 -2.33
N GLU A 41 5.06 1.61 -2.61
CA GLU A 41 5.32 2.84 -1.86
C GLU A 41 4.16 3.82 -1.99
N ALA A 42 3.71 4.11 -3.21
CA ALA A 42 2.57 5.00 -3.46
C ALA A 42 1.28 4.49 -2.78
N ARG A 43 1.07 3.16 -2.78
CA ARG A 43 -0.06 2.55 -2.05
C ARG A 43 0.07 2.78 -0.54
N SER A 44 1.25 2.57 0.04
CA SER A 44 1.49 2.80 1.48
C SER A 44 1.24 4.25 1.88
N GLU A 45 1.69 5.20 1.06
CA GLU A 45 1.44 6.63 1.28
C GLU A 45 -0.06 6.95 1.20
N ALA A 46 -0.77 6.40 0.22
CA ALA A 46 -2.21 6.58 0.08
C ALA A 46 -2.98 5.98 1.28
N GLU A 47 -2.57 4.82 1.78
CA GLU A 47 -3.15 4.20 2.97
C GLU A 47 -2.96 5.07 4.23
N GLN A 48 -1.77 5.66 4.40
CA GLN A 48 -1.48 6.58 5.49
C GLN A 48 -2.30 7.88 5.38
N ALA A 49 -2.39 8.46 4.17
CA ALA A 49 -3.19 9.65 3.92
C ALA A 49 -4.67 9.40 4.18
N LEU A 50 -5.20 8.23 3.75
CA LEU A 50 -6.57 7.82 4.03
C LEU A 50 -6.81 7.67 5.53
N ALA A 51 -5.88 7.04 6.27
CA ALA A 51 -5.99 6.91 7.71
C ALA A 51 -6.03 8.28 8.42
N ALA A 52 -5.17 9.22 8.01
CA ALA A 52 -5.14 10.57 8.55
C ALA A 52 -6.43 11.35 8.24
N ALA A 53 -6.92 11.29 7.00
CA ALA A 53 -8.17 11.91 6.59
C ALA A 53 -9.37 11.32 7.36
N THR A 54 -9.39 10.01 7.55
CA THR A 54 -10.43 9.30 8.32
C THR A 54 -10.43 9.73 9.79
N ALA A 55 -9.25 9.87 10.40
CA ALA A 55 -9.13 10.35 11.78
C ALA A 55 -9.61 11.80 11.93
N ALA A 56 -9.22 12.68 11.00
CA ALA A 56 -9.67 14.06 10.97
C ALA A 56 -11.19 14.17 10.80
N LEU A 57 -11.79 13.37 9.91
CA LEU A 57 -13.23 13.29 9.75
C LEU A 57 -13.93 12.84 11.04
N GLY A 58 -13.40 11.81 11.70
CA GLY A 58 -13.92 11.35 12.99
C GLY A 58 -13.85 12.43 14.08
N GLU A 59 -12.80 13.26 14.08
CA GLU A 59 -12.71 14.42 14.97
C GLU A 59 -13.79 15.46 14.68
N THR A 60 -13.95 15.85 13.42
CA THR A 60 -15.00 16.80 13.02
C THR A 60 -16.39 16.28 13.36
N LEU A 61 -16.64 14.98 13.20
CA LEU A 61 -17.90 14.35 13.62
C LEU A 61 -18.11 14.47 15.14
N ARG A 62 -17.07 14.27 15.96
CA ARG A 62 -17.17 14.48 17.42
C ARG A 62 -17.56 15.92 17.76
N LEU A 63 -16.98 16.90 17.08
CA LEU A 63 -17.32 18.31 17.26
C LEU A 63 -18.80 18.57 16.93
N LEU A 64 -19.31 18.02 15.82
CA LEU A 64 -20.74 18.16 15.48
C LEU A 64 -21.66 17.56 16.56
N LEU A 65 -21.33 16.38 17.07
CA LEU A 65 -22.12 15.74 18.14
C LEU A 65 -22.07 16.55 19.45
N ALA A 66 -20.94 17.21 19.74
CA ALA A 66 -20.81 18.08 20.91
C ALA A 66 -21.64 19.36 20.81
N GLU A 67 -21.98 19.81 19.59
CA GLU A 67 -22.89 20.92 19.30
C GLU A 67 -24.37 20.47 19.22
N ASP A 68 -24.72 19.39 19.91
CA ASP A 68 -26.07 18.79 19.94
C ASP A 68 -26.64 18.39 18.57
N VAL A 69 -25.79 18.20 17.55
CA VAL A 69 -26.24 17.65 16.26
C VAL A 69 -26.38 16.13 16.40
N PRO A 70 -27.59 15.55 16.24
CA PRO A 70 -27.75 14.11 16.35
C PRO A 70 -27.06 13.38 15.19
N ALA A 71 -26.63 12.14 15.43
CA ALA A 71 -25.86 11.34 14.46
C ALA A 71 -26.59 11.17 13.11
N GLU A 72 -27.92 11.04 13.13
CA GLU A 72 -28.75 10.91 11.94
C GLU A 72 -28.73 12.21 11.10
N ARG A 73 -28.71 13.37 11.76
CA ARG A 73 -28.61 14.66 11.08
C ARG A 73 -27.20 14.90 10.54
N ALA A 74 -26.17 14.56 11.30
CA ALA A 74 -24.78 14.63 10.83
C ALA A 74 -24.56 13.72 9.61
N ALA A 75 -25.11 12.50 9.65
CA ALA A 75 -25.10 11.56 8.53
C ALA A 75 -25.76 12.15 7.28
N ALA A 76 -26.94 12.74 7.42
CA ALA A 76 -27.63 13.40 6.30
C ALA A 76 -26.87 14.61 5.74
N LEU A 77 -26.25 15.44 6.60
CA LEU A 77 -25.49 16.62 6.19
C LEU A 77 -24.19 16.28 5.44
N LEU A 78 -23.60 15.13 5.75
CA LEU A 78 -22.32 14.69 5.20
C LEU A 78 -22.46 13.57 4.16
N GLU A 79 -23.71 13.22 3.80
CA GLU A 79 -24.03 12.12 2.88
C GLU A 79 -23.40 10.78 3.30
N LEU A 80 -23.36 10.54 4.61
CA LEU A 80 -22.84 9.32 5.23
C LEU A 80 -23.97 8.44 5.75
N ASP A 81 -23.66 7.16 5.97
CA ASP A 81 -24.54 6.28 6.74
C ASP A 81 -24.44 6.59 8.25
N THR A 82 -25.54 6.44 8.99
CA THR A 82 -25.53 6.71 10.44
C THR A 82 -24.61 5.76 11.21
N ALA A 83 -24.49 4.49 10.77
CA ALA A 83 -23.54 3.54 11.35
C ALA A 83 -22.10 3.95 11.03
N GLU A 84 -21.84 4.56 9.87
CA GLU A 84 -20.53 5.12 9.52
C GLU A 84 -20.13 6.23 10.48
N VAL A 85 -21.03 7.20 10.72
CA VAL A 85 -20.80 8.29 11.67
C VAL A 85 -20.46 7.73 13.06
N ARG A 86 -21.27 6.80 13.57
CA ARG A 86 -21.04 6.18 14.88
C ARG A 86 -19.71 5.42 14.94
N ARG A 87 -19.34 4.72 13.86
CA ARG A 87 -18.07 3.97 13.78
C ARG A 87 -16.87 4.91 13.84
N LEU A 88 -16.88 5.99 13.05
CA LEU A 88 -15.80 6.95 12.96
C LEU A 88 -15.60 7.68 14.28
N THR A 89 -16.68 8.20 14.88
CA THR A 89 -16.64 8.84 16.20
C THR A 89 -16.03 7.90 17.25
N LYS A 90 -16.51 6.65 17.32
CA LYS A 90 -16.01 5.66 18.31
C LYS A 90 -14.58 5.19 18.02
N ALA A 91 -14.13 5.18 16.77
CA ALA A 91 -12.76 4.86 16.42
C ALA A 91 -11.81 5.96 16.93
N THR A 92 -12.18 7.23 16.74
CA THR A 92 -11.39 8.37 17.21
C THR A 92 -11.39 8.48 18.75
N GLU A 93 -12.50 8.20 19.43
CA GLU A 93 -12.52 8.10 20.90
C GLU A 93 -11.54 7.06 21.43
N ARG A 94 -11.52 5.87 20.81
CA ARG A 94 -10.59 4.80 21.20
C ARG A 94 -9.13 5.21 21.03
N LEU A 95 -8.81 5.91 19.95
CA LEU A 95 -7.46 6.47 19.72
C LEU A 95 -7.11 7.54 20.78
N ALA A 96 -8.07 8.39 21.16
CA ALA A 96 -7.87 9.41 22.18
C ALA A 96 -7.69 8.83 23.60
N THR A 97 -8.28 7.68 23.88
CA THR A 97 -8.19 6.99 25.20
C THR A 97 -7.08 5.94 25.28
N ALA A 98 -6.36 5.67 24.18
CA ALA A 98 -5.29 4.70 24.18
C ALA A 98 -4.11 5.21 25.04
N PRO A 99 -3.61 4.44 26.02
CA PRO A 99 -2.48 4.85 26.84
C PRO A 99 -1.24 5.05 25.96
N ALA A 100 -0.58 6.20 26.10
CA ALA A 100 0.66 6.54 25.43
C ALA A 100 1.83 5.74 26.03
N GLU A 101 1.89 4.43 25.79
CA GLU A 101 3.04 3.63 26.18
C GLU A 101 3.29 2.49 25.19
N ARG A 102 4.22 2.73 24.26
CA ARG A 102 5.37 1.86 23.92
C ARG A 102 6.21 2.51 22.82
N VAL A 103 6.86 3.63 23.15
CA VAL A 103 8.10 4.04 22.49
C VAL A 103 9.12 4.28 23.60
N GLY A 104 9.72 3.17 24.07
CA GLY A 104 10.65 3.19 25.18
C GLY A 104 10.86 1.80 25.76
N GLN A 105 11.79 1.04 25.16
CA GLN A 105 12.59 -0.10 25.67
C GLN A 105 13.10 -0.86 24.43
N GLY A 106 14.35 -0.67 23.99
CA GLY A 106 15.58 -1.37 24.47
C GLY A 106 15.65 -2.75 23.80
N PHE A 107 16.65 -3.17 23.01
CA PHE A 107 18.09 -2.90 22.92
C PHE A 107 18.54 -2.86 21.44
#